data_AF-A0A7L1CF00-F1
#
_entry.id   AF-A0A7L1CF00-F1
#
_cell.length_a   1.000
_cell.length_b   1.000
_cell.length_c   1.000
_cell.angle_alpha   90.00
_cell.angle_beta   90.00
_cell.angle_gamma   90.00
#
_symmetry.space_group_name_H-M   'P 1'
#
loop_
_entity.id
_entity.type
_entity.pdbx_description
1 polymer ?
#
loop_
_entity_poly.entity_id
_entity_poly.type
_entity_poly.pdbx_seq_one_letter_code
_entity_poly.pdbx_strand_id
1 'polypeptide(L)'
;GAVQVMVASRSLCWGMNISAHLVIIMDTQYYNGKIHAYVDYPIYDVLQMVGHANRPLQDDEGRCVIMCQGSKKDFFKKFLYEPLPVESHLDHCMHDHFNAEIVTKTIENKQDAVDYLTWTFLYRRMTQNPNYYNLQGVSHRHLSDHLSELVEQTLSDLEQSKCISIEDEMDVAPLNLGMIAAYYYINYTTIELFSMSLNAKTKVRGLLEIISNAAEYENIPIRHHEDNLLRQLSQKVPHKLTNPKFNDPHVKTNLLLQAHLSRMQLSAELQSDTEEILSKVRPHPKSLLGARGGQQRVLGMKGWRDPISVTGKGAGIWDGGVESVFDIMEMEDEERTALLQLPEAQIADVARFCNRYPNIELSYEVGDRDAIRSGGPVVVLVQLEREEEVTGPVIAPLFPQKREEGWWVVIGDSKSNSLISIKRLTLQQKAKV
;
A
#
# COMPACT_ATOMS: atom_id res chain seq x y z
N GLY A 1 24.59 30.16 -6.71
CA GLY A 1 24.03 30.88 -5.55
C GLY A 1 23.29 32.13 -5.97
N ALA A 2 22.20 32.01 -6.74
CA ALA A 2 21.31 33.14 -7.02
C ALA A 2 20.46 33.51 -5.79
N VAL A 3 20.16 32.51 -4.96
CA VAL A 3 19.49 32.66 -3.65
C VAL A 3 20.45 32.15 -2.58
N GLN A 4 20.52 32.87 -1.45
CA GLN A 4 21.43 32.57 -0.35
C GLN A 4 20.78 31.77 0.78
N VAL A 5 19.45 31.87 0.95
CA VAL A 5 18.71 31.23 2.03
C VAL A 5 17.52 30.47 1.47
N MET A 6 17.34 29.24 1.91
CA MET A 6 16.20 28.39 1.58
C MET A 6 15.65 27.81 2.88
N VAL A 7 14.34 27.91 3.07
CA VAL A 7 13.63 27.26 4.17
C VAL A 7 13.02 25.97 3.63
N ALA A 8 13.37 24.84 4.24
CA ALA A 8 12.87 23.53 3.85
C ALA A 8 12.13 22.87 5.02
N SER A 9 11.07 22.13 4.70
CA SER A 9 10.37 21.28 5.67
C SER A 9 11.25 20.11 6.10
N ARG A 10 11.06 19.62 7.35
CA ARG A 10 11.78 18.45 7.87
C ARG A 10 11.68 17.21 6.98
N SER A 11 10.54 17.02 6.29
CA SER A 11 10.28 15.82 5.48
C SER A 11 11.17 15.75 4.23
N LEU A 12 11.76 16.88 3.82
CA LEU A 12 12.62 16.97 2.64
C LEU A 12 14.08 16.66 2.94
N CYS A 13 14.47 16.46 4.21
CA CYS A 13 15.88 16.26 4.57
C CYS A 13 16.54 15.08 3.85
N TRP A 14 15.79 14.04 3.45
CA TRP A 14 16.33 12.92 2.69
C TRP A 14 16.33 13.15 1.17
N GLY A 15 15.40 13.96 0.65
CA GLY A 15 15.21 14.18 -0.80
C GLY A 15 15.88 15.44 -1.35
N MET A 16 16.59 16.18 -0.52
CA MET A 16 17.26 17.42 -0.92
C MET A 16 18.62 17.14 -1.57
N ASN A 17 18.79 17.63 -2.79
CA ASN A 17 20.05 17.54 -3.55
C ASN A 17 20.90 18.82 -3.45
N ILE A 18 20.68 19.63 -2.42
CA ILE A 18 21.33 20.93 -2.22
C ILE A 18 22.05 20.90 -0.88
N SER A 19 23.32 21.32 -0.89
CA SER A 19 24.12 21.50 0.31
C SER A 19 24.34 22.98 0.60
N ALA A 20 24.56 23.32 1.86
CA ALA A 20 24.74 24.68 2.34
C ALA A 20 26.02 24.81 3.18
N HIS A 21 26.52 26.03 3.33
CA HIS A 21 27.59 26.32 4.31
C HIS A 21 27.06 26.29 5.74
N LEU A 22 25.86 26.84 5.95
CA LEU A 22 25.19 26.91 7.24
C LEU A 22 23.84 26.21 7.15
N VAL A 23 23.63 25.19 7.99
CA VAL A 23 22.30 24.63 8.24
C VAL A 23 21.80 25.09 9.60
N ILE A 24 20.55 25.54 9.65
CA ILE A 24 19.86 25.88 10.90
C ILE A 24 18.69 24.92 11.05
N ILE A 25 18.73 24.09 12.08
CA ILE A 25 17.62 23.22 12.47
C ILE A 25 16.80 23.99 13.50
N MET A 26 15.63 24.46 13.07
CA MET A 26 14.74 25.28 13.89
C MET A 26 13.69 24.41 14.56
N ASP A 27 13.85 24.25 15.88
CA ASP A 27 13.13 23.27 16.69
C ASP A 27 13.42 21.81 16.28
N THR A 28 13.23 20.88 17.21
CA THR A 28 13.55 19.45 17.01
C THR A 28 12.37 18.56 17.35
N GLN A 29 11.17 19.12 17.31
CA GLN A 29 9.93 18.43 17.62
C GLN A 29 8.91 18.67 16.52
N TYR A 30 7.98 17.73 16.37
CA TYR A 30 6.82 17.88 15.52
C TYR A 30 5.58 17.38 16.26
N TYR A 31 4.43 17.93 15.88
CA TYR A 31 3.18 17.49 16.45
C TYR A 31 2.69 16.20 15.78
N ASN A 32 2.36 15.20 16.60
CA ASN A 32 1.68 13.99 16.19
C ASN A 32 0.21 14.07 16.63
N GLY A 33 -0.69 14.29 15.68
CA GLY A 33 -2.12 14.43 15.95
C GLY A 33 -2.84 13.14 16.35
N LYS A 34 -2.21 11.96 16.23
CA LYS A 34 -2.79 10.69 16.70
C LYS A 34 -2.83 10.64 18.23
N ILE A 35 -1.72 11.03 18.85
CA ILE A 35 -1.54 11.03 20.31
C ILE A 35 -1.68 12.44 20.92
N HIS A 36 -1.94 13.46 20.10
CA HIS A 36 -2.06 14.86 20.51
C HIS A 36 -0.85 15.38 21.31
N ALA A 37 0.36 15.00 20.89
CA ALA A 37 1.60 15.35 21.57
C ALA A 37 2.71 15.72 20.60
N TYR A 38 3.69 16.48 21.08
CA TYR A 38 4.93 16.73 20.36
C TYR A 38 5.88 15.54 20.53
N VAL A 39 6.42 15.07 19.42
CA VAL A 39 7.38 13.97 19.35
C VAL A 39 8.70 14.53 18.83
N ASP A 40 9.80 14.07 19.39
CA ASP A 40 11.13 14.49 18.97
C ASP A 40 11.44 13.97 17.55
N TYR A 41 12.30 14.69 16.84
CA TYR A 41 12.82 14.18 15.57
C TYR A 41 13.66 12.94 15.82
N PRO A 42 13.51 11.90 14.99
CA PRO A 42 14.45 10.80 15.04
C PRO A 42 15.87 11.30 14.82
N ILE A 43 16.83 10.78 15.60
CA ILE A 43 18.21 11.27 15.59
C ILE A 43 18.86 11.17 14.20
N TYR A 44 18.49 10.17 13.40
CA TYR A 44 18.97 10.01 12.03
C TYR A 44 18.48 11.11 11.08
N ASP A 45 17.25 11.62 11.25
CA ASP A 45 16.77 12.79 10.49
C ASP A 45 17.62 14.02 10.83
N VAL A 46 17.94 14.21 12.11
CA VAL A 46 18.76 15.33 12.58
C VAL A 46 20.20 15.22 12.05
N LEU A 47 20.80 14.02 12.09
CA LEU A 47 22.12 13.76 11.51
C LEU A 47 22.13 14.03 10.00
N GLN A 48 21.09 13.63 9.28
CA GLN A 48 20.94 13.93 7.85
C GLN A 48 20.83 15.44 7.60
N MET A 49 20.07 16.17 8.43
CA MET A 49 19.99 17.64 8.36
C MET A 49 21.35 18.29 8.60
N VAL A 50 22.09 17.85 9.61
CA VAL A 50 23.47 18.32 9.87
C VAL A 50 24.36 18.04 8.66
N GLY A 51 24.23 16.88 8.02
CA GLY A 51 25.00 16.48 6.85
C GLY A 51 24.82 17.36 5.61
N HIS A 52 23.72 18.14 5.53
CA HIS A 52 23.55 19.13 4.47
C HIS A 52 24.48 20.33 4.59
N ALA A 53 25.09 20.55 5.76
CA ALA A 53 26.10 21.58 5.98
C ALA A 53 27.48 21.15 5.45
N ASN A 54 27.56 20.75 4.18
CA ASN A 54 28.78 20.17 3.61
C ASN A 54 28.99 20.61 2.15
N ARG A 55 30.02 21.44 1.89
CA ARG A 55 30.40 21.89 0.54
C ARG A 55 31.91 21.71 0.32
N PRO A 56 32.39 20.47 0.11
CA PRO A 56 33.81 20.14 0.21
C PRO A 56 34.71 20.80 -0.85
N LEU A 57 34.13 21.27 -1.96
CA LEU A 57 34.88 21.93 -3.03
C LEU A 57 34.88 23.47 -2.91
N GLN A 58 34.16 24.03 -1.94
CA GLN A 58 33.89 25.47 -1.85
C GLN A 58 34.28 26.07 -0.49
N ASP A 59 34.04 25.34 0.59
CA ASP A 59 34.25 25.83 1.95
C ASP A 59 35.33 25.05 2.68
N ASP A 60 36.06 25.75 3.54
CA ASP A 60 37.01 25.15 4.48
C ASP A 60 36.30 24.46 5.67
N GLU A 61 35.07 24.90 5.99
CA GLU A 61 34.26 24.36 7.08
C GLU A 61 32.75 24.41 6.77
N GLY A 62 32.01 23.50 7.40
CA GLY A 62 30.55 23.50 7.42
C GLY A 62 30.05 23.81 8.83
N ARG A 63 29.02 24.66 8.94
CA ARG A 63 28.45 25.05 10.24
C ARG A 63 27.02 24.56 10.37
N CYS A 64 26.65 24.06 11.54
CA CYS A 64 25.27 23.71 11.86
C CYS A 64 24.85 24.33 13.20
N VAL A 65 23.67 24.93 13.24
CA VAL A 65 23.04 25.46 14.45
C VAL A 65 21.75 24.72 14.71
N ILE A 66 21.65 24.09 15.89
CA ILE A 66 20.45 23.36 16.29
C ILE A 66 19.77 24.12 17.42
N MET A 67 18.58 24.63 17.14
CA MET A 67 17.72 25.28 18.11
C MET A 67 16.74 24.23 18.64
N CYS A 68 16.82 23.88 19.91
CA CYS A 68 15.97 22.86 20.53
C CYS A 68 15.53 23.29 21.93
N GLN A 69 14.53 22.59 22.48
CA GLN A 69 14.12 22.76 23.88
C GLN A 69 15.29 22.46 24.82
N GLY A 70 15.40 23.21 25.93
CA GLY A 70 16.48 23.04 26.90
C GLY A 70 16.64 21.61 27.44
N SER A 71 15.54 20.87 27.58
CA SER A 71 15.49 19.46 27.99
C SER A 71 16.19 18.50 27.02
N LYS A 72 16.32 18.87 25.74
CA LYS A 72 16.91 18.03 24.67
C LYS A 72 18.35 18.41 24.32
N LYS A 73 18.85 19.51 24.89
CA LYS A 73 20.18 20.04 24.60
C LYS A 73 21.29 19.02 24.86
N ASP A 74 21.27 18.36 26.02
CA ASP A 74 22.33 17.42 26.41
C ASP A 74 22.26 16.11 25.62
N PHE A 75 21.04 15.70 25.20
CA PHE A 75 20.85 14.59 24.28
C PHE A 75 21.56 14.84 22.94
N PHE A 76 21.32 15.99 22.30
CA PHE A 76 21.96 16.31 21.02
C PHE A 76 23.47 16.52 21.15
N LYS A 77 23.94 17.14 22.24
CA LYS A 77 25.38 17.24 22.50
C LYS A 77 26.04 15.86 22.54
N LYS A 78 25.43 14.88 23.21
CA LYS A 78 26.02 13.55 23.29
C LYS A 78 26.04 12.86 21.91
N PHE A 79 24.88 12.73 21.27
CA PHE A 79 24.73 11.87 20.09
C PHE A 79 25.16 12.49 18.76
N LEU A 80 25.50 13.78 18.72
CA LEU A 80 26.07 14.41 17.53
C LEU A 80 27.61 14.43 17.55
N TYR A 81 28.23 14.44 18.74
CA TYR A 81 29.68 14.42 18.87
C TYR A 81 30.24 13.00 19.08
N GLU A 82 29.45 12.09 19.64
CA GLU A 82 29.81 10.68 19.82
C GLU A 82 29.21 9.82 18.69
N PRO A 83 29.85 8.69 18.33
CA PRO A 83 29.28 7.75 17.38
C PRO A 83 27.95 7.16 17.91
N LEU A 84 26.98 7.00 17.02
CA LEU A 84 25.63 6.59 17.38
C LEU A 84 25.56 5.08 17.71
N PRO A 85 25.04 4.69 18.89
CA PRO A 85 24.69 3.29 19.15
C PRO A 85 23.44 2.91 18.35
N VAL A 86 23.49 1.77 17.67
CA VAL A 86 22.37 1.23 16.88
C VAL A 86 21.93 -0.10 17.45
N GLU A 87 20.61 -0.25 17.65
CA GLU A 87 19.96 -1.43 18.19
C GLU A 87 18.94 -1.97 17.20
N SER A 88 18.78 -3.30 17.15
CA SER A 88 17.69 -3.93 16.40
C SER A 88 16.34 -3.67 17.06
N HIS A 89 15.29 -3.58 16.25
CA HIS A 89 13.87 -3.60 16.67
C HIS A 89 13.12 -4.72 15.94
N LEU A 90 13.84 -5.72 15.41
CA LEU A 90 13.25 -6.81 14.66
C LEU A 90 12.24 -7.59 15.52
N ASP A 91 12.52 -7.72 16.81
CA ASP A 91 11.68 -8.34 17.83
C ASP A 91 10.25 -7.78 17.91
N HIS A 92 10.01 -6.56 17.45
CA HIS A 92 8.68 -5.96 17.38
C HIS A 92 7.97 -6.13 16.03
N CYS A 93 8.66 -6.65 15.01
CA CYS A 93 8.14 -6.76 13.64
C CYS A 93 8.47 -8.11 12.96
N MET A 94 8.63 -9.19 13.72
CA MET A 94 9.00 -10.51 13.18
C MET A 94 7.91 -11.21 12.40
N HIS A 95 6.63 -11.05 12.76
CA HIS A 95 5.54 -11.87 12.24
C HIS A 95 5.49 -11.91 10.71
N ASP A 96 5.64 -10.75 10.06
CA ASP A 96 5.60 -10.64 8.59
C ASP A 96 6.77 -11.38 7.93
N HIS A 97 7.97 -11.29 8.53
CA HIS A 97 9.16 -11.99 8.05
C HIS A 97 9.04 -13.49 8.23
N PHE A 98 8.65 -13.96 9.41
CA PHE A 98 8.44 -15.38 9.68
C PHE A 98 7.39 -15.98 8.75
N ASN A 99 6.26 -15.31 8.58
CA ASN A 99 5.24 -15.76 7.64
C ASN A 99 5.77 -15.85 6.20
N ALA A 100 6.57 -14.88 5.74
CA ALA A 100 7.18 -14.93 4.41
C ALA A 100 8.18 -16.09 4.28
N GLU A 101 9.02 -16.33 5.28
CA GLU A 101 10.03 -17.40 5.26
C GLU A 101 9.42 -18.81 5.41
N ILE A 102 8.26 -18.94 6.06
CA ILE A 102 7.48 -20.18 6.09
C ILE A 102 6.86 -20.44 4.71
N VAL A 103 6.36 -19.40 4.04
CA VAL A 103 5.81 -19.52 2.67
C VAL A 103 6.89 -19.91 1.65
N THR A 104 8.12 -19.41 1.80
CA THR A 104 9.27 -19.81 0.97
C THR A 104 9.87 -21.16 1.35
N LYS A 105 9.40 -21.77 2.46
CA LYS A 105 9.94 -23.00 3.06
C LYS A 105 11.40 -22.89 3.49
N THR A 106 11.81 -21.70 3.90
CA THR A 106 13.10 -21.50 4.58
C THR A 106 12.99 -21.84 6.06
N ILE A 107 11.80 -21.66 6.64
CA ILE A 107 11.44 -22.15 7.98
C ILE A 107 10.39 -23.24 7.80
N GLU A 108 10.75 -24.51 8.05
CA GLU A 108 9.82 -25.65 7.98
C GLU A 108 9.42 -26.15 9.38
N ASN A 109 10.18 -25.79 10.42
CA ASN A 109 9.91 -26.17 11.81
C ASN A 109 10.40 -25.10 12.80
N LYS A 110 10.06 -25.25 14.09
CA LYS A 110 10.48 -24.31 15.15
C LYS A 110 12.00 -24.19 15.33
N GLN A 111 12.76 -25.24 15.05
CA GLN A 111 14.23 -25.20 15.13
C GLN A 111 14.80 -24.32 14.02
N ASP A 112 14.30 -24.45 12.80
CA ASP A 112 14.71 -23.59 11.67
C ASP A 112 14.42 -22.11 11.97
N ALA A 113 13.33 -21.82 12.69
CA ALA A 113 12.99 -20.46 13.11
C ALA A 113 13.99 -19.88 14.12
N VAL A 114 14.43 -20.68 15.10
CA VAL A 114 15.50 -20.30 16.02
C VAL A 114 16.81 -20.08 15.25
N ASP A 115 17.13 -21.01 14.35
CA ASP A 115 18.34 -20.94 13.52
C ASP A 115 18.31 -19.68 12.67
N TYR A 116 17.18 -19.35 12.02
CA TYR A 116 16.97 -18.12 11.25
C TYR A 116 17.27 -16.86 12.06
N LEU A 117 16.81 -16.79 13.32
CA LEU A 117 17.10 -15.64 14.18
C LEU A 117 18.59 -15.47 14.47
N THR A 118 19.39 -16.54 14.48
CA THR A 118 20.84 -16.44 14.70
C THR A 118 21.59 -15.65 13.61
N TRP A 119 21.00 -15.53 12.41
CA TRP A 119 21.56 -14.75 11.29
C TRP A 119 21.33 -13.25 11.42
N THR A 120 20.49 -12.83 12.36
CA THR A 120 20.02 -11.45 12.44
C THR A 120 20.95 -10.53 13.22
N PHE A 121 20.82 -9.22 12.98
CA PHE A 121 21.48 -8.21 13.83
C PHE A 121 20.95 -8.24 15.26
N LEU A 122 19.67 -8.63 15.46
CA LEU A 122 19.04 -8.80 16.77
C LEU A 122 19.84 -9.77 17.64
N TYR A 123 20.13 -10.97 17.14
CA TYR A 123 20.91 -11.97 17.88
C TYR A 123 22.29 -11.45 18.32
N ARG A 124 22.97 -10.71 17.44
CA ARG A 124 24.26 -10.09 17.77
C ARG A 124 24.13 -9.06 18.91
N ARG A 125 23.07 -8.25 18.91
CA ARG A 125 22.85 -7.18 19.90
C ARG A 125 22.33 -7.67 21.24
N MET A 126 21.56 -8.76 21.29
CA MET A 126 21.07 -9.36 22.54
C MET A 126 22.20 -9.65 23.54
N THR A 127 23.37 -10.08 23.06
CA THR A 127 24.53 -10.35 23.93
C THR A 127 25.26 -9.09 24.41
N GLN A 128 25.13 -7.98 23.68
CA GLN A 128 25.85 -6.73 23.94
C GLN A 128 25.04 -5.77 24.82
N ASN A 129 23.72 -5.78 24.69
CA ASN A 129 22.82 -4.93 25.45
C ASN A 129 21.53 -5.69 25.85
N PRO A 130 21.64 -6.72 26.71
CA PRO A 130 20.53 -7.63 27.02
C PRO A 130 19.31 -6.92 27.62
N ASN A 131 19.54 -5.93 28.48
CA ASN A 131 18.46 -5.18 29.13
C ASN A 131 17.56 -4.43 28.14
N TYR A 132 18.09 -4.00 26.99
CA TYR A 132 17.31 -3.35 25.95
C TYR A 132 16.22 -4.26 25.39
N TYR A 133 16.54 -5.54 25.28
CA TYR A 133 15.69 -6.61 24.75
C TYR A 133 14.94 -7.36 25.87
N ASN A 134 14.94 -6.84 27.10
CA ASN A 134 14.38 -7.49 28.29
C ASN A 134 15.00 -8.85 28.66
N LEU A 135 16.24 -9.13 28.24
CA LEU A 135 16.97 -10.32 28.70
C LEU A 135 17.58 -10.08 30.08
N GLN A 136 17.46 -11.08 30.96
CA GLN A 136 18.01 -11.04 32.33
C GLN A 136 19.48 -11.46 32.41
N GLY A 137 20.04 -11.99 31.32
CA GLY A 137 21.42 -12.47 31.29
C GLY A 137 21.89 -12.80 29.87
N VAL A 138 23.20 -13.02 29.73
CA VAL A 138 23.88 -13.28 28.44
C VAL A 138 24.43 -14.70 28.32
N SER A 139 24.07 -15.59 29.25
CA SER A 139 24.50 -16.99 29.11
C SER A 139 23.77 -17.65 27.94
N HIS A 140 24.38 -18.69 27.37
CA HIS A 140 23.78 -19.45 26.27
C HIS A 140 22.35 -19.93 26.60
N ARG A 141 22.09 -20.27 27.87
CA ARG A 141 20.75 -20.65 28.33
C ARG A 141 19.77 -19.49 28.26
N HIS A 142 20.12 -18.31 28.79
CA HIS A 142 19.23 -17.14 28.74
C HIS A 142 18.90 -16.72 27.30
N LEU A 143 19.90 -16.76 26.41
CA LEU A 143 19.69 -16.44 24.99
C LEU A 143 18.79 -17.48 24.30
N SER A 144 19.06 -18.76 24.52
CA SER A 144 18.25 -19.85 23.95
C SER A 144 16.81 -19.78 24.44
N ASP A 145 16.60 -19.64 25.75
CA ASP A 145 15.27 -19.56 26.36
C ASP A 145 14.49 -18.37 25.79
N HIS A 146 15.14 -17.21 25.64
CA HIS A 146 14.50 -16.02 25.07
C HIS A 146 14.18 -16.15 23.58
N LEU A 147 15.08 -16.70 22.77
CA LEU A 147 14.81 -16.95 21.35
C LEU A 147 13.67 -17.95 21.17
N SER A 148 13.63 -19.01 21.98
CA SER A 148 12.54 -19.98 21.96
C SER A 148 11.21 -19.34 22.33
N GLU A 149 11.15 -18.50 23.37
CA GLU A 149 9.95 -17.74 23.74
C GLU A 149 9.49 -16.81 22.60
N LEU A 150 10.43 -16.12 21.97
CA LEU A 150 10.18 -15.21 20.85
C LEU A 150 9.57 -15.93 19.64
N VAL A 151 10.15 -17.09 19.27
CA VAL A 151 9.66 -17.96 18.19
C VAL A 151 8.28 -18.50 18.53
N GLU A 152 8.10 -19.01 19.75
CA GLU A 152 6.82 -19.59 20.18
C GLU A 152 5.70 -18.56 20.13
N GLN A 153 5.94 -17.36 20.67
CA GLN A 153 4.96 -16.27 20.64
C GLN A 153 4.62 -15.86 19.20
N THR A 154 5.64 -15.66 18.35
CA THR A 154 5.44 -15.23 16.96
C THR A 154 4.66 -16.26 16.15
N LEU A 155 5.01 -17.54 16.28
CA LEU A 155 4.31 -18.62 15.57
C LEU A 155 2.89 -18.83 16.11
N SER A 156 2.69 -18.71 17.42
CA SER A 156 1.35 -18.81 18.02
C SER A 156 0.42 -17.70 17.53
N ASP A 157 0.91 -16.44 17.47
CA ASP A 157 0.14 -15.31 16.93
C ASP A 157 -0.20 -15.50 15.44
N LEU A 158 0.74 -16.03 14.65
CA LEU A 158 0.52 -16.32 13.22
C LEU A 158 -0.45 -17.48 12.99
N GLU A 159 -0.42 -18.50 13.84
CA GLU A 159 -1.37 -19.61 13.83
C GLU A 159 -2.78 -19.12 14.22
N GLN A 160 -2.88 -18.30 15.27
CA GLN A 160 -4.15 -17.69 15.69
C GLN A 160 -4.77 -16.86 14.56
N SER A 161 -3.92 -16.15 13.81
CA SER A 161 -4.31 -15.37 12.63
C SER A 161 -4.63 -16.24 11.40
N LYS A 162 -4.51 -17.57 11.50
CA LYS A 162 -4.68 -18.56 10.42
C LYS A 162 -3.78 -18.31 9.21
N CYS A 163 -2.60 -17.75 9.45
CA CYS A 163 -1.58 -17.55 8.42
C CYS A 163 -0.74 -18.80 8.21
N ILE A 164 -0.50 -19.56 9.29
CA ILE A 164 0.23 -20.83 9.29
C ILE A 164 -0.56 -21.89 10.06
N SER A 165 -0.18 -23.15 9.90
CA SER A 165 -0.60 -24.27 10.75
C SER A 165 0.61 -24.89 11.42
N ILE A 166 0.47 -25.26 12.69
CA ILE A 166 1.51 -25.97 13.45
C ILE A 166 1.07 -27.44 13.59
N GLU A 167 1.89 -28.37 13.09
CA GLU A 167 1.68 -29.81 13.17
C GLU A 167 2.64 -30.42 14.21
N ASP A 168 2.15 -31.37 15.00
CA ASP A 168 2.92 -32.06 16.05
C ASP A 168 3.68 -31.12 17.02
N GLU A 169 3.15 -29.91 17.25
CA GLU A 169 3.75 -28.82 18.04
C GLU A 169 5.16 -28.36 17.58
N MET A 170 5.61 -28.79 16.39
CA MET A 170 6.98 -28.58 15.92
C MET A 170 7.05 -28.08 14.47
N ASP A 171 6.35 -28.75 13.56
CA ASP A 171 6.43 -28.47 12.12
C ASP A 171 5.45 -27.36 11.76
N VAL A 172 5.83 -26.50 10.81
CA VAL A 172 5.01 -25.37 10.38
C VAL A 172 4.75 -25.40 8.88
N ALA A 173 3.51 -25.10 8.49
CA ALA A 173 3.12 -25.03 7.09
C ALA A 173 2.35 -23.74 6.79
N PRO A 174 2.54 -23.13 5.60
CA PRO A 174 1.82 -21.93 5.22
C PRO A 174 0.36 -22.24 4.86
N LEU A 175 -0.56 -21.40 5.35
CA LEU A 175 -1.98 -21.43 4.96
C LEU A 175 -2.29 -20.37 3.90
N ASN A 176 -3.51 -20.40 3.37
CA ASN A 176 -3.94 -19.47 2.32
C ASN A 176 -3.75 -18.00 2.71
N LEU A 177 -4.07 -17.61 3.94
CA LEU A 177 -3.90 -16.22 4.38
C LEU A 177 -2.42 -15.81 4.45
N GLY A 178 -1.56 -16.70 4.95
CA GLY A 178 -0.11 -16.47 5.01
C GLY A 178 0.51 -16.33 3.62
N MET A 179 0.13 -17.20 2.69
CA MET A 179 0.54 -17.11 1.28
C MET A 179 0.13 -15.78 0.64
N ILE A 180 -1.08 -15.28 0.93
CA ILE A 180 -1.57 -14.00 0.41
C ILE A 180 -0.79 -12.83 1.02
N ALA A 181 -0.58 -12.83 2.34
CA ALA A 181 0.18 -11.81 3.04
C ALA A 181 1.60 -11.70 2.47
N ALA A 182 2.30 -12.84 2.34
CA ALA A 182 3.65 -12.90 1.79
C ALA A 182 3.71 -12.48 0.31
N TYR A 183 2.80 -12.98 -0.53
CA TYR A 183 2.79 -12.68 -1.97
C TYR A 183 2.55 -11.20 -2.28
N TYR A 184 1.71 -10.54 -1.48
CA TYR A 184 1.35 -9.14 -1.69
C TYR A 184 2.13 -8.16 -0.81
N TYR A 185 2.99 -8.66 0.08
CA TYR A 185 3.75 -7.87 1.04
C TYR A 185 2.82 -6.99 1.90
N ILE A 186 1.83 -7.64 2.51
CA ILE A 186 0.81 -7.03 3.38
C ILE A 186 1.05 -7.54 4.79
N ASN A 187 0.84 -6.67 5.78
CA ASN A 187 0.98 -7.04 7.17
C ASN A 187 -0.02 -8.14 7.56
N TYR A 188 0.41 -9.13 8.36
CA TYR A 188 -0.43 -10.26 8.74
C TYR A 188 -1.72 -9.81 9.47
N THR A 189 -1.65 -8.76 10.31
CA THR A 189 -2.81 -8.20 11.03
C THR A 189 -3.85 -7.61 10.07
N THR A 190 -3.42 -7.02 8.95
CA THR A 190 -4.32 -6.52 7.90
C THR A 190 -5.11 -7.67 7.27
N ILE A 191 -4.45 -8.80 7.00
CA ILE A 191 -5.10 -9.97 6.41
C ILE A 191 -6.03 -10.67 7.42
N GLU A 192 -5.63 -10.73 8.69
CA GLU A 192 -6.50 -11.19 9.77
C GLU A 192 -7.78 -10.34 9.85
N LEU A 193 -7.64 -9.02 9.87
CA LEU A 193 -8.77 -8.08 9.85
C LEU A 193 -9.67 -8.32 8.63
N PHE A 194 -9.08 -8.54 7.46
CA PHE A 194 -9.82 -8.79 6.22
C PHE A 194 -10.60 -10.10 6.31
N SER A 195 -10.00 -11.16 6.84
CA SER A 195 -10.62 -12.46 7.03
C SER A 195 -11.84 -12.38 7.98
N MET A 196 -11.71 -11.64 9.09
CA MET A 196 -12.77 -11.45 10.08
C MET A 196 -13.88 -10.51 9.62
N SER A 197 -13.54 -9.46 8.87
CA SER A 197 -14.49 -8.38 8.51
C SER A 197 -15.27 -8.64 7.23
N LEU A 198 -14.68 -9.36 6.27
CA LEU A 198 -15.36 -9.67 5.01
C LEU A 198 -16.48 -10.68 5.22
N ASN A 199 -17.62 -10.44 4.58
CA ASN A 199 -18.70 -11.40 4.50
C ASN A 199 -19.28 -11.48 3.07
N ALA A 200 -20.06 -12.52 2.79
CA ALA A 200 -20.64 -12.76 1.45
C ALA A 200 -21.56 -11.62 0.96
N LYS A 201 -22.03 -10.74 1.86
CA LYS A 201 -22.92 -9.62 1.56
C LYS A 201 -22.19 -8.27 1.49
N THR A 202 -20.86 -8.25 1.67
CA THR A 202 -20.08 -7.01 1.71
C THR A 202 -20.15 -6.31 0.35
N LYS A 203 -20.41 -5.01 0.36
CA LYS A 203 -20.50 -4.17 -0.85
C LYS A 203 -19.36 -3.15 -0.85
N VAL A 204 -19.24 -2.37 -1.92
CA VAL A 204 -18.20 -1.34 -2.09
C VAL A 204 -18.06 -0.41 -0.87
N ARG A 205 -19.17 0.00 -0.25
CA ARG A 205 -19.15 0.79 0.99
C ARG A 205 -18.38 0.10 2.12
N GLY A 206 -18.69 -1.18 2.38
CA GLY A 206 -18.00 -1.96 3.41
C GLY A 206 -16.55 -2.29 3.02
N LEU A 207 -16.27 -2.52 1.73
CA LEU A 207 -14.91 -2.74 1.25
C LEU A 207 -14.02 -1.51 1.48
N LEU A 208 -14.53 -0.29 1.24
CA LEU A 208 -13.80 0.94 1.52
C LEU A 208 -13.45 1.06 3.00
N GLU A 209 -14.39 0.73 3.89
CA GLU A 209 -14.17 0.74 5.33
C GLU A 209 -13.13 -0.29 5.77
N ILE A 210 -13.24 -1.53 5.30
CA ILE A 210 -12.28 -2.60 5.60
C ILE A 210 -10.88 -2.25 5.10
N ILE A 211 -10.73 -1.77 3.86
CA ILE A 211 -9.42 -1.40 3.31
C ILE A 211 -8.81 -0.24 4.09
N SER A 212 -9.62 0.77 4.46
CA SER A 212 -9.09 1.94 5.17
C SER A 212 -8.56 1.61 6.57
N ASN A 213 -9.05 0.52 7.17
CA ASN A 213 -8.62 0.02 8.47
C ASN A 213 -7.36 -0.87 8.40
N ALA A 214 -6.72 -0.99 7.24
CA ALA A 214 -5.48 -1.75 7.10
C ALA A 214 -4.31 -1.08 7.86
N ALA A 215 -3.43 -1.88 8.45
CA ALA A 215 -2.29 -1.43 9.27
C ALA A 215 -1.30 -0.55 8.47
N GLU A 216 -1.22 -0.73 7.15
CA GLU A 216 -0.35 0.07 6.28
C GLU A 216 -0.73 1.56 6.24
N TYR A 217 -2.00 1.86 6.57
CA TYR A 217 -2.50 3.23 6.66
C TYR A 217 -2.45 3.79 8.07
N GLU A 218 -2.06 3.00 9.07
CA GLU A 218 -1.90 3.50 10.43
C GLU A 218 -0.88 4.63 10.46
N ASN A 219 0.14 4.59 9.60
CA ASN A 219 1.21 5.59 9.53
C ASN A 219 0.82 6.94 8.90
N ILE A 220 -0.38 7.07 8.31
CA ILE A 220 -0.82 8.36 7.74
C ILE A 220 -0.82 9.44 8.83
N PRO A 221 -0.18 10.60 8.59
CA PRO A 221 -0.04 11.63 9.62
C PRO A 221 -1.37 12.35 9.87
N ILE A 222 -1.60 12.74 11.13
CA ILE A 222 -2.66 13.69 11.50
C ILE A 222 -1.98 14.98 11.90
N ARG A 223 -2.25 16.07 11.17
CA ARG A 223 -1.63 17.38 11.40
C ARG A 223 -2.48 18.26 12.32
N HIS A 224 -1.92 19.36 12.79
CA HIS A 224 -2.66 20.35 13.58
C HIS A 224 -3.88 20.87 12.81
N HIS A 225 -5.02 20.95 13.50
CA HIS A 225 -6.28 21.49 12.98
C HIS A 225 -6.85 20.77 11.74
N GLU A 226 -6.37 19.56 11.43
CA GLU A 226 -6.96 18.72 10.37
C GLU A 226 -8.34 18.18 10.74
N ASP A 227 -8.68 18.12 12.03
CA ASP A 227 -9.96 17.59 12.53
C ASP A 227 -11.18 18.33 11.96
N ASN A 228 -11.10 19.66 11.88
CA ASN A 228 -12.16 20.49 11.30
C ASN A 228 -12.26 20.32 9.79
N LEU A 229 -11.13 20.21 9.10
CA LEU A 229 -11.07 19.99 7.65
C LEU A 229 -11.67 18.62 7.28
N LEU A 230 -11.27 17.57 7.99
CA LEU A 230 -11.81 16.21 7.81
C LEU A 230 -13.31 16.16 8.15
N ARG A 231 -13.76 16.91 9.15
CA ARG A 231 -15.19 17.04 9.46
C ARG A 231 -15.97 17.67 8.30
N GLN A 232 -15.46 18.74 7.69
CA GLN A 232 -16.09 19.36 6.52
C GLN A 232 -16.08 18.40 5.31
N LEU A 233 -14.99 17.66 5.11
CA LEU A 233 -14.90 16.66 4.05
C LEU A 233 -15.91 15.53 4.24
N SER A 234 -16.09 15.05 5.47
CA SER A 234 -17.05 13.98 5.81
C SER A 234 -18.50 14.30 5.47
N GLN A 235 -18.85 15.59 5.39
CA GLN A 235 -20.19 16.04 5.00
C GLN A 235 -20.40 16.00 3.49
N LYS A 236 -19.32 16.11 2.70
CA LYS A 236 -19.36 16.18 1.24
C LYS A 236 -19.24 14.82 0.57
N VAL A 237 -18.60 13.84 1.22
CA VAL A 237 -18.35 12.52 0.63
C VAL A 237 -19.62 11.66 0.50
N PRO A 238 -19.70 10.74 -0.49
CA PRO A 238 -20.91 9.95 -0.74
C PRO A 238 -21.31 8.99 0.39
N HIS A 239 -20.36 8.44 1.14
CA HIS A 239 -20.62 7.46 2.18
C HIS A 239 -20.23 7.99 3.56
N LYS A 240 -21.25 8.32 4.35
CA LYS A 240 -21.08 8.78 5.73
C LYS A 240 -20.60 7.64 6.63
N LEU A 241 -19.62 7.97 7.46
CA LEU A 241 -19.05 7.11 8.49
C LEU A 241 -19.90 7.15 9.76
N THR A 242 -19.93 6.04 10.50
CA THR A 242 -20.62 5.93 11.78
C THR A 242 -19.70 6.43 12.88
N ASN A 243 -20.08 7.49 13.59
CA ASN A 243 -19.31 8.08 14.70
C ASN A 243 -17.79 8.26 14.43
N PRO A 244 -17.40 8.97 13.36
CA PRO A 244 -15.99 9.12 12.99
C PRO A 244 -15.21 9.91 14.04
N LYS A 245 -14.06 9.37 14.45
CA LYS A 245 -13.04 10.09 15.22
C LYS A 245 -12.04 10.69 14.23
N PHE A 246 -11.96 12.02 14.16
CA PHE A 246 -11.12 12.70 13.15
C PHE A 246 -9.62 12.75 13.49
N ASN A 247 -9.22 12.17 14.63
CA ASN A 247 -7.83 11.93 14.97
C ASN A 247 -7.36 10.51 14.58
N ASP A 248 -8.25 9.70 14.01
CA ASP A 248 -7.95 8.35 13.56
C ASP A 248 -7.43 8.36 12.10
N PRO A 249 -6.22 7.83 11.82
CA PRO A 249 -5.67 7.76 10.47
C PRO A 249 -6.52 6.90 9.51
N HIS A 250 -7.24 5.89 10.01
CA HIS A 250 -8.09 5.04 9.17
C HIS A 250 -9.33 5.79 8.68
N VAL A 251 -9.92 6.62 9.55
CA VAL A 251 -11.02 7.54 9.19
C VAL A 251 -10.55 8.54 8.14
N LYS A 252 -9.37 9.15 8.33
CA LYS A 252 -8.77 10.06 7.36
C LYS A 252 -8.58 9.37 6.01
N THR A 253 -8.00 8.17 6.01
CA THR A 253 -7.77 7.37 4.79
C THR A 253 -9.07 7.09 4.04
N ASN A 254 -10.13 6.71 4.77
CA ASN A 254 -11.44 6.44 4.17
C ASN A 254 -12.01 7.68 3.46
N LEU A 255 -11.95 8.84 4.14
CA LEU A 255 -12.42 10.11 3.57
C LEU A 255 -11.61 10.51 2.32
N LEU A 256 -10.28 10.35 2.36
CA LEU A 256 -9.41 10.67 1.23
C LEU A 256 -9.64 9.72 0.04
N LEU A 257 -9.85 8.43 0.29
CA LEU A 257 -10.23 7.47 -0.75
C LEU A 257 -11.56 7.85 -1.40
N GLN A 258 -12.57 8.20 -0.60
CA GLN A 258 -13.85 8.66 -1.14
C GLN A 258 -13.73 9.98 -1.91
N ALA A 259 -12.91 10.92 -1.43
CA ALA A 259 -12.65 12.19 -2.09
C ALA A 259 -11.96 11.98 -3.44
N HIS A 260 -10.97 11.09 -3.50
CA HIS A 260 -10.30 10.70 -4.74
C HIS A 260 -11.26 10.06 -5.74
N LEU A 261 -12.10 9.12 -5.28
CA LEU A 261 -13.14 8.49 -6.12
C LEU A 261 -14.18 9.48 -6.64
N SER A 262 -14.43 10.55 -5.89
CA SER A 262 -15.35 11.62 -6.27
C SER A 262 -14.66 12.76 -7.01
N ARG A 263 -13.36 12.66 -7.28
CA ARG A 263 -12.51 13.69 -7.92
C ARG A 263 -12.60 15.06 -7.26
N MET A 264 -12.75 15.07 -5.94
CA MET A 264 -12.75 16.31 -5.18
C MET A 264 -11.34 16.91 -5.15
N GLN A 265 -11.23 18.19 -5.47
CA GLN A 265 -9.98 18.93 -5.32
C GLN A 265 -9.73 19.20 -3.83
N LEU A 266 -8.59 18.73 -3.32
CA LEU A 266 -8.16 18.88 -1.95
C LEU A 266 -6.99 19.88 -1.86
N SER A 267 -6.61 20.26 -0.65
CA SER A 267 -5.36 21.01 -0.44
C SER A 267 -4.15 20.15 -0.84
N ALA A 268 -3.04 20.79 -1.20
CA ALA A 268 -1.80 20.10 -1.59
C ALA A 268 -1.32 19.11 -0.52
N GLU A 269 -1.50 19.43 0.78
CA GLU A 269 -1.14 18.55 1.90
C GLU A 269 -1.95 17.25 1.91
N LEU A 270 -3.28 17.35 1.80
CA LEU A 270 -4.16 16.18 1.77
C LEU A 270 -4.04 15.41 0.46
N GLN A 271 -3.71 16.10 -0.64
CA GLN A 271 -3.40 15.45 -1.91
C GLN A 271 -2.12 14.62 -1.81
N SER A 272 -1.06 15.14 -1.18
CA SER A 272 0.17 14.38 -0.92
C SER A 272 -0.11 13.12 -0.11
N ASP A 273 -0.95 13.21 0.92
CA ASP A 273 -1.36 12.04 1.70
C ASP A 273 -2.19 11.06 0.86
N THR A 274 -3.05 11.57 -0.02
CA THR A 274 -3.85 10.76 -0.94
C THR A 274 -2.96 9.99 -1.91
N GLU A 275 -1.92 10.60 -2.45
CA GLU A 275 -0.94 9.93 -3.30
C GLU A 275 -0.18 8.82 -2.56
N GLU A 276 0.19 9.06 -1.30
CA GLU A 276 0.80 8.04 -0.45
C GLU A 276 -0.16 6.86 -0.22
N ILE A 277 -1.42 7.14 0.11
CA ILE A 277 -2.46 6.11 0.27
C ILE A 277 -2.58 5.30 -1.03
N LEU A 278 -2.77 5.97 -2.18
CA LEU A 278 -2.94 5.32 -3.48
C LEU A 278 -1.74 4.46 -3.88
N SER A 279 -0.53 4.84 -3.47
CA SER A 279 0.69 4.07 -3.69
C SER A 279 0.65 2.70 -2.99
N LYS A 280 0.00 2.65 -1.81
CA LYS A 280 -0.14 1.47 -0.95
C LYS A 280 -1.44 0.70 -1.15
N VAL A 281 -2.46 1.27 -1.79
CA VAL A 281 -3.77 0.62 -2.03
C VAL A 281 -3.72 -0.59 -2.95
N ARG A 282 -2.70 -0.76 -3.80
CA ARG A 282 -2.70 -1.82 -4.84
C ARG A 282 -2.76 -3.27 -4.32
N PRO A 283 -2.05 -3.65 -3.25
CA PRO A 283 -2.05 -5.02 -2.76
C PRO A 283 -3.40 -5.40 -2.14
N HIS A 284 -4.07 -4.49 -1.43
CA HIS A 284 -5.26 -4.80 -0.62
C HIS A 284 -6.48 -5.33 -1.42
N PRO A 285 -6.92 -4.71 -2.53
CA PRO A 285 -7.97 -5.27 -3.37
C PRO A 285 -7.61 -6.64 -3.95
N LYS A 286 -6.34 -6.86 -4.29
CA LYS A 286 -5.89 -8.12 -4.85
C LYS A 286 -5.82 -9.22 -3.78
N SER A 287 -5.43 -8.87 -2.56
CA SER A 287 -5.42 -9.79 -1.43
C SER A 287 -6.84 -10.12 -0.95
N LEU A 288 -7.78 -9.16 -0.98
CA LEU A 288 -9.19 -9.40 -0.69
C LEU A 288 -9.83 -10.44 -1.65
N LEU A 289 -9.43 -10.47 -2.93
CA LEU A 289 -9.84 -11.50 -3.89
C LEU A 289 -9.24 -12.87 -3.56
N GLY A 290 -7.98 -12.91 -3.13
CA GLY A 290 -7.32 -14.14 -2.71
C GLY A 290 -7.89 -14.72 -1.41
N ALA A 291 -8.22 -13.86 -0.44
CA ALA A 291 -8.53 -14.26 0.94
C ALA A 291 -9.86 -15.01 1.09
N ARG A 292 -10.74 -14.96 0.09
CA ARG A 292 -12.05 -15.63 0.18
C ARG A 292 -12.43 -16.52 -0.97
N GLY A 293 -11.63 -16.63 -2.04
CA GLY A 293 -12.00 -17.44 -3.21
C GLY A 293 -13.47 -17.24 -3.60
N GLY A 294 -13.99 -16.02 -3.45
CA GLY A 294 -15.42 -15.70 -3.43
C GLY A 294 -15.70 -14.48 -4.32
N GLN A 295 -16.81 -14.53 -5.04
CA GLN A 295 -17.16 -13.64 -6.13
C GLN A 295 -17.54 -12.27 -5.55
N GLN A 296 -16.54 -11.46 -5.24
CA GLN A 296 -16.76 -10.08 -4.89
C GLN A 296 -16.13 -9.28 -6.01
N ARG A 297 -16.91 -8.41 -6.65
CA ARG A 297 -16.47 -7.42 -7.63
C ARG A 297 -15.49 -6.48 -6.91
N VAL A 298 -14.29 -6.96 -6.61
CA VAL A 298 -13.25 -6.18 -5.97
C VAL A 298 -12.56 -5.44 -7.09
N LEU A 299 -12.83 -4.14 -7.08
CA LEU A 299 -12.25 -3.11 -7.94
C LEU A 299 -12.55 -3.25 -9.44
N GLY A 300 -13.84 -3.40 -9.74
CA GLY A 300 -14.45 -2.49 -10.70
C GLY A 300 -15.06 -1.30 -9.95
N MET A 301 -14.26 -0.50 -9.25
CA MET A 301 -14.74 0.78 -8.71
C MET A 301 -15.27 1.59 -9.90
N LYS A 302 -16.59 1.76 -10.01
CA LYS A 302 -17.21 2.54 -11.09
C LYS A 302 -16.60 3.96 -11.18
N GLY A 303 -16.15 4.55 -10.06
CA GLY A 303 -15.43 5.83 -10.07
C GLY A 303 -14.04 5.82 -10.72
N TRP A 304 -13.44 4.65 -10.92
CA TRP A 304 -12.21 4.48 -11.72
C TRP A 304 -12.52 4.16 -13.20
N ARG A 305 -13.78 3.85 -13.52
CA ARG A 305 -14.27 3.48 -14.86
C ARG A 305 -15.12 4.58 -15.50
N ASP A 306 -14.83 5.84 -15.22
CA ASP A 306 -15.32 6.92 -16.07
C ASP A 306 -14.18 7.31 -17.03
N PRO A 307 -14.06 6.61 -18.17
CA PRO A 307 -13.00 6.79 -19.16
C PRO A 307 -13.03 8.16 -19.85
N ILE A 308 -14.14 8.90 -19.74
CA ILE A 308 -14.33 10.20 -20.42
C ILE A 308 -14.00 11.39 -19.50
N SER A 309 -13.17 11.17 -18.49
CA SER A 309 -12.74 12.21 -17.56
C SER A 309 -11.34 12.74 -17.81
N VAL A 310 -10.65 12.17 -18.81
CA VAL A 310 -9.32 12.60 -19.26
C VAL A 310 -9.31 14.08 -19.67
N THR A 311 -10.48 14.68 -19.92
CA THR A 311 -10.65 16.03 -20.47
C THR A 311 -11.29 17.05 -19.51
N GLY A 312 -11.66 16.65 -18.28
CA GLY A 312 -12.23 17.57 -17.28
C GLY A 312 -13.72 17.93 -17.47
N LYS A 313 -14.45 17.34 -18.43
CA LYS A 313 -15.91 17.49 -18.58
C LYS A 313 -16.64 16.17 -18.32
N GLY A 314 -17.03 15.91 -17.07
CA GLY A 314 -17.70 14.66 -16.68
C GLY A 314 -19.20 14.60 -16.95
N ALA A 315 -19.86 15.70 -17.34
CA ALA A 315 -21.33 15.79 -17.31
C ALA A 315 -22.01 16.02 -18.67
N GLY A 316 -21.32 16.51 -19.70
CA GLY A 316 -21.96 16.93 -20.97
C GLY A 316 -21.88 15.95 -22.14
N ILE A 317 -21.19 14.81 -21.97
CA ILE A 317 -20.92 13.86 -23.08
C ILE A 317 -22.00 12.76 -23.14
N TRP A 318 -22.62 12.43 -22.01
CA TRP A 318 -23.65 11.39 -21.88
C TRP A 318 -25.03 11.82 -22.42
N ASP A 319 -25.25 13.12 -22.64
CA ASP A 319 -26.50 13.64 -23.21
C ASP A 319 -26.60 13.40 -24.74
N GLY A 320 -25.53 12.91 -25.38
CA GLY A 320 -25.44 12.64 -26.82
C GLY A 320 -25.66 11.18 -27.23
N GLY A 321 -26.11 10.29 -26.32
CA GLY A 321 -26.33 8.87 -26.63
C GLY A 321 -25.08 7.98 -26.58
N VAL A 322 -23.95 8.51 -26.09
CA VAL A 322 -22.71 7.78 -25.82
C VAL A 322 -22.78 7.19 -24.41
N GLU A 323 -22.71 5.87 -24.27
CA GLU A 323 -22.70 5.13 -23.00
C GLU A 323 -21.35 4.44 -22.70
N SER A 324 -20.47 4.33 -23.70
CA SER A 324 -19.18 3.63 -23.56
C SER A 324 -18.03 4.27 -24.34
N VAL A 325 -16.79 3.83 -24.06
CA VAL A 325 -15.60 4.24 -24.85
C VAL A 325 -15.66 3.70 -26.27
N PHE A 326 -16.27 2.51 -26.43
CA PHE A 326 -16.40 1.88 -27.74
C PHE A 326 -17.24 2.75 -28.67
N ASP A 327 -18.28 3.38 -28.15
CA ASP A 327 -19.12 4.32 -28.91
C ASP A 327 -18.27 5.49 -29.44
N ILE A 328 -17.36 6.05 -28.63
CA ILE A 328 -16.43 7.12 -29.08
C ILE A 328 -15.41 6.62 -30.11
N MET A 329 -14.97 5.36 -29.98
CA MET A 329 -14.03 4.74 -30.91
C MET A 329 -14.67 4.49 -32.28
N GLU A 330 -15.95 4.14 -32.31
CA GLU A 330 -16.73 3.89 -33.52
C GLU A 330 -17.21 5.18 -34.22
N MET A 331 -17.24 6.31 -33.53
CA MET A 331 -17.61 7.61 -34.12
C MET A 331 -16.59 8.12 -35.15
N GLU A 332 -17.09 8.73 -36.22
CA GLU A 332 -16.26 9.45 -37.18
C GLU A 332 -15.61 10.71 -36.56
N ASP A 333 -14.47 11.14 -37.10
CA ASP A 333 -13.67 12.22 -36.54
C ASP A 333 -14.42 13.57 -36.48
N GLU A 334 -15.28 13.85 -37.47
CA GLU A 334 -16.10 15.07 -37.51
C GLU A 334 -17.15 15.06 -36.38
N GLU A 335 -17.84 13.94 -36.18
CA GLU A 335 -18.82 13.78 -35.11
C GLU A 335 -18.17 13.81 -33.72
N ARG A 336 -17.03 13.14 -33.57
CA ARG A 336 -16.25 13.12 -32.33
C ARG A 336 -15.80 14.53 -31.94
N THR A 337 -15.29 15.30 -32.90
CA THR A 337 -14.83 16.68 -32.67
C THR A 337 -15.99 17.60 -32.31
N ALA A 338 -17.12 17.47 -33.01
CA ALA A 338 -18.33 18.23 -32.75
C ALA A 338 -18.95 17.92 -31.37
N LEU A 339 -18.91 16.64 -30.96
CA LEU A 339 -19.42 16.19 -29.66
C LEU A 339 -18.54 16.67 -28.50
N LEU A 340 -17.21 16.48 -28.61
CA LEU A 340 -16.29 16.76 -27.51
C LEU A 340 -16.03 18.27 -27.32
N GLN A 341 -16.01 19.05 -28.40
CA GLN A 341 -15.73 20.50 -28.39
C GLN A 341 -14.45 20.84 -27.61
N LEU A 342 -13.37 20.12 -27.89
CA LEU A 342 -12.07 20.27 -27.22
C LEU A 342 -11.00 20.84 -28.18
N PRO A 343 -9.95 21.46 -27.66
CA PRO A 343 -8.78 21.83 -28.46
C PRO A 343 -8.11 20.60 -29.10
N GLU A 344 -7.49 20.76 -30.26
CA GLU A 344 -6.81 19.67 -31.00
C GLU A 344 -5.83 18.87 -30.12
N ALA A 345 -5.08 19.54 -29.23
CA ALA A 345 -4.17 18.87 -28.31
C ALA A 345 -4.86 17.87 -27.38
N GLN A 346 -6.05 18.22 -26.87
CA GLN A 346 -6.83 17.35 -25.98
C GLN A 346 -7.53 16.24 -26.77
N ILE A 347 -7.92 16.50 -28.02
CA ILE A 347 -8.44 15.45 -28.92
C ILE A 347 -7.36 14.39 -29.17
N ALA A 348 -6.11 14.81 -29.37
CA ALA A 348 -4.98 13.88 -29.51
C ALA A 348 -4.76 13.04 -28.23
N ASP A 349 -4.94 13.61 -27.04
CA ASP A 349 -4.87 12.87 -25.78
C ASP A 349 -6.01 11.85 -25.64
N VAL A 350 -7.23 12.20 -26.07
CA VAL A 350 -8.38 11.28 -26.11
C VAL A 350 -8.12 10.15 -27.10
N ALA A 351 -7.63 10.44 -28.30
CA ALA A 351 -7.28 9.42 -29.30
C ALA A 351 -6.21 8.46 -28.76
N ARG A 352 -5.18 8.98 -28.07
CA ARG A 352 -4.16 8.15 -27.41
C ARG A 352 -4.77 7.25 -26.32
N PHE A 353 -5.75 7.74 -25.58
CA PHE A 353 -6.46 6.95 -24.58
C PHE A 353 -7.29 5.83 -25.24
N CYS A 354 -8.05 6.14 -26.29
CA CYS A 354 -8.85 5.18 -27.05
C CYS A 354 -7.99 4.05 -27.63
N ASN A 355 -6.87 4.38 -28.30
CA ASN A 355 -5.91 3.39 -28.84
C ASN A 355 -5.18 2.59 -27.76
N ARG A 356 -5.29 2.97 -26.49
CA ARG A 356 -4.75 2.20 -25.36
C ARG A 356 -5.82 1.43 -24.61
N TYR A 357 -7.08 1.73 -24.88
CA TYR A 357 -8.19 1.12 -24.18
C TYR A 357 -8.30 -0.36 -24.59
N PRO A 358 -8.41 -1.31 -23.65
CA PRO A 358 -8.33 -2.73 -24.01
C PRO A 358 -9.52 -3.18 -24.87
N ASN A 359 -9.24 -3.57 -26.11
CA ASN A 359 -10.15 -4.32 -26.96
C ASN A 359 -9.71 -5.80 -27.01
N ILE A 360 -10.46 -6.68 -26.35
CA ILE A 360 -10.09 -8.09 -26.14
C ILE A 360 -11.27 -8.97 -26.49
N GLU A 361 -11.07 -9.86 -27.46
CA GLU A 361 -12.00 -10.94 -27.77
C GLU A 361 -11.77 -12.11 -26.82
N LEU A 362 -12.87 -12.67 -26.31
CA LEU A 362 -12.86 -13.84 -25.42
C LEU A 362 -13.63 -14.97 -26.11
N SER A 363 -12.96 -16.10 -26.32
CA SER A 363 -13.61 -17.36 -26.66
C SER A 363 -13.38 -18.38 -25.55
N TYR A 364 -14.35 -19.27 -25.35
CA TYR A 364 -14.23 -20.33 -24.35
C TYR A 364 -14.83 -21.63 -24.83
N GLU A 365 -14.21 -22.74 -24.44
CA GLU A 365 -14.70 -24.08 -24.67
C GLU A 365 -14.72 -24.88 -23.37
N VAL A 366 -15.67 -25.79 -23.25
CA VAL A 366 -15.75 -26.70 -22.10
C VAL A 366 -15.27 -28.04 -22.59
N GLY A 367 -14.20 -28.57 -22.00
CA GLY A 367 -13.66 -29.86 -22.35
C GLY A 367 -14.67 -30.97 -22.05
N ASP A 368 -14.77 -31.94 -22.96
CA ASP A 368 -15.55 -33.17 -22.79
C ASP A 368 -16.99 -32.96 -22.28
N ARG A 369 -17.73 -32.02 -22.89
CA ARG A 369 -19.12 -31.66 -22.49
C ARG A 369 -20.03 -32.85 -22.28
N ASP A 370 -19.87 -33.89 -23.11
CA ASP A 370 -20.73 -35.07 -23.12
C ASP A 370 -20.31 -36.14 -22.09
N ALA A 371 -19.12 -36.00 -21.48
CA ALA A 371 -18.59 -36.95 -20.50
C ALA A 371 -18.56 -36.40 -19.06
N ILE A 372 -19.20 -35.25 -18.80
CA ILE A 372 -19.26 -34.64 -17.47
C ILE A 372 -20.07 -35.54 -16.53
N ARG A 373 -19.46 -35.91 -15.40
CA ARG A 373 -20.09 -36.69 -14.32
C ARG A 373 -20.00 -35.93 -13.00
N SER A 374 -20.97 -36.14 -12.12
CA SER A 374 -20.94 -35.55 -10.77
C SER A 374 -19.65 -35.94 -10.04
N GLY A 375 -18.94 -34.95 -9.50
CA GLY A 375 -17.65 -35.14 -8.83
C GLY A 375 -16.44 -35.28 -9.77
N GLY A 376 -16.65 -35.32 -11.09
CA GLY A 376 -15.58 -35.30 -12.08
C GLY A 376 -15.01 -33.89 -12.30
N PRO A 377 -13.74 -33.77 -12.72
CA PRO A 377 -13.15 -32.48 -13.07
C PRO A 377 -13.83 -31.92 -14.33
N VAL A 378 -14.09 -30.61 -14.33
CA VAL A 378 -14.57 -29.88 -15.52
C VAL A 378 -13.52 -28.84 -15.88
N VAL A 379 -13.03 -28.91 -17.12
CA VAL A 379 -12.03 -27.98 -17.63
C VAL A 379 -12.73 -27.00 -18.57
N VAL A 380 -12.62 -25.71 -18.27
CA VAL A 380 -13.07 -24.64 -19.15
C VAL A 380 -11.82 -23.94 -19.67
N LEU A 381 -11.61 -24.03 -20.98
CA LEU A 381 -10.47 -23.44 -21.64
C LEU A 381 -10.88 -22.07 -22.18
N VAL A 382 -10.16 -21.03 -21.78
CA VAL A 382 -10.45 -19.65 -22.17
C VAL A 382 -9.32 -19.13 -23.04
N GLN A 383 -9.65 -18.59 -24.20
CA GLN A 383 -8.72 -17.93 -25.10
C GLN A 383 -9.06 -16.45 -25.15
N LEU A 384 -8.05 -15.63 -24.90
CA LEU A 384 -8.13 -14.17 -24.95
C LEU A 384 -7.21 -13.70 -26.07
N GLU A 385 -7.75 -12.92 -26.99
CA GLU A 385 -7.02 -12.32 -28.10
C GLU A 385 -7.24 -10.81 -28.11
N ARG A 386 -6.14 -10.06 -28.16
CA ARG A 386 -6.18 -8.61 -28.31
C ARG A 386 -5.99 -8.26 -29.77
N GLU A 387 -6.87 -7.44 -30.31
CA GLU A 387 -6.81 -6.98 -31.71
C GLU A 387 -5.61 -6.05 -31.97
N GLU A 388 -5.27 -5.21 -30.98
CA GLU A 388 -4.21 -4.21 -31.09
C GLU A 388 -2.95 -4.57 -30.28
N GLU A 389 -1.78 -4.14 -30.74
CA GLU A 389 -0.50 -4.35 -30.04
C GLU A 389 -0.32 -3.39 -28.85
N VAL A 390 0.07 -3.91 -27.69
CA VAL A 390 0.21 -3.12 -26.45
C VAL A 390 1.47 -2.26 -26.48
N THR A 391 1.29 -0.93 -26.53
CA THR A 391 2.42 0.02 -26.58
C THR A 391 2.68 0.76 -25.26
N GLY A 392 2.87 0.05 -24.16
CA GLY A 392 3.27 0.63 -22.86
C GLY A 392 2.14 0.67 -21.81
N PRO A 393 2.35 1.36 -20.67
CA PRO A 393 1.51 1.19 -19.48
C PRO A 393 0.09 1.75 -19.63
N VAL A 394 -0.78 1.38 -18.68
CA VAL A 394 -2.13 1.91 -18.50
C VAL A 394 -2.09 3.43 -18.34
N ILE A 395 -2.92 4.14 -19.11
CA ILE A 395 -3.09 5.59 -19.00
C ILE A 395 -4.02 5.90 -17.82
N ALA A 396 -3.43 6.32 -16.69
CA ALA A 396 -4.15 6.70 -15.48
C ALA A 396 -3.52 7.97 -14.86
N PRO A 397 -3.83 9.18 -15.39
CA PRO A 397 -3.13 10.41 -15.02
C PRO A 397 -3.33 10.84 -13.56
N LEU A 398 -4.42 10.41 -12.93
CA LEU A 398 -4.73 10.70 -11.52
C LEU A 398 -4.17 9.65 -10.56
N PHE A 399 -3.46 8.63 -11.07
CA PHE A 399 -2.84 7.61 -10.25
C PHE A 399 -1.32 7.80 -10.23
N PRO A 400 -0.67 7.84 -9.05
CA PRO A 400 0.73 8.28 -8.95
C PRO A 400 1.75 7.32 -9.56
N GLN A 401 1.39 6.05 -9.80
CA GLN A 401 2.31 5.02 -10.29
C GLN A 401 1.94 4.53 -11.69
N LYS A 402 2.95 4.29 -12.53
CA LYS A 402 2.74 3.57 -13.80
C LYS A 402 2.33 2.13 -13.53
N ARG A 403 1.46 1.58 -14.38
CA ARG A 403 0.86 0.26 -14.18
C ARG A 403 0.73 -0.52 -15.47
N GLU A 404 0.90 -1.82 -15.32
CA GLU A 404 0.51 -2.81 -16.33
C GLU A 404 -0.92 -3.29 -16.10
N GLU A 405 -1.54 -3.72 -17.19
CA GLU A 405 -2.85 -4.35 -17.16
C GLU A 405 -2.78 -5.72 -16.47
N GLY A 406 -3.82 -6.04 -15.70
CA GLY A 406 -3.97 -7.34 -15.06
C GLY A 406 -5.42 -7.78 -15.13
N TRP A 407 -5.63 -9.02 -15.56
CA TRP A 407 -6.94 -9.59 -15.83
C TRP A 407 -7.25 -10.73 -14.87
N TRP A 408 -8.54 -10.87 -14.56
CA TRP A 408 -9.07 -11.99 -13.81
C TRP A 408 -10.11 -12.69 -14.67
N VAL A 409 -9.91 -13.98 -14.93
CA VAL A 409 -10.92 -14.87 -15.50
C VAL A 409 -11.62 -15.55 -14.33
N VAL A 410 -12.94 -15.40 -14.26
CA VAL A 410 -13.75 -15.75 -13.10
C VAL A 410 -14.93 -16.60 -13.57
N ILE A 411 -15.07 -17.79 -13.00
CA ILE A 411 -16.20 -18.70 -13.22
C ILE A 411 -16.97 -18.77 -11.90
N GLY A 412 -18.27 -18.49 -11.94
CA GLY A 412 -19.12 -18.51 -10.76
C GLY A 412 -20.59 -18.63 -11.12
N ASP A 413 -21.40 -19.04 -10.15
CA ASP A 413 -22.85 -19.08 -10.27
C ASP A 413 -23.47 -17.82 -9.64
N SER A 414 -24.05 -16.99 -10.50
CA SER A 414 -24.69 -15.73 -10.11
C SER A 414 -25.94 -15.92 -9.23
N LYS A 415 -26.63 -17.07 -9.33
CA LYS A 415 -27.86 -17.32 -8.55
C LYS A 415 -27.55 -17.70 -7.11
N SER A 416 -26.57 -18.57 -6.91
CA SER A 416 -26.10 -18.96 -5.57
C SER A 416 -25.08 -18.00 -4.98
N ASN A 417 -24.60 -17.02 -5.74
CA ASN A 417 -23.52 -16.10 -5.38
C ASN A 417 -22.25 -16.87 -4.96
N SER A 418 -21.92 -17.91 -5.74
CA SER A 418 -20.82 -18.84 -5.49
C SER A 418 -19.71 -18.67 -6.52
N LEU A 419 -18.47 -18.52 -6.06
CA LEU A 419 -17.31 -18.56 -6.94
C LEU A 419 -16.83 -19.99 -7.10
N ILE A 420 -16.65 -20.42 -8.35
CA ILE A 420 -16.26 -21.78 -8.69
C ILE A 420 -14.78 -21.85 -9.03
N SER A 421 -14.29 -20.91 -9.84
CA SER A 421 -12.88 -20.86 -10.25
C SER A 421 -12.45 -19.43 -10.55
N ILE A 422 -11.17 -19.14 -10.32
CA ILE A 422 -10.58 -17.83 -10.56
C ILE A 422 -9.12 -17.96 -10.97
N LYS A 423 -8.72 -17.22 -12.01
CA LYS A 423 -7.33 -17.17 -12.47
C LYS A 423 -6.93 -15.74 -12.80
N ARG A 424 -5.77 -15.33 -12.29
CA ARG A 424 -5.13 -14.06 -12.67
C ARG A 424 -4.20 -14.28 -13.85
N LEU A 425 -4.23 -13.39 -14.83
CA LEU A 425 -3.28 -13.37 -15.93
C LEU A 425 -2.87 -11.93 -16.31
N THR A 426 -1.77 -11.83 -17.04
CA THR A 426 -1.34 -10.62 -17.75
C THR A 426 -1.44 -10.92 -19.24
N LEU A 427 -2.17 -10.09 -19.98
CA LEU A 427 -2.39 -10.28 -21.41
C LEU A 427 -1.58 -9.26 -22.19
N GLN A 428 -0.63 -9.74 -23.00
CA GLN A 428 0.04 -8.92 -24.01
C GLN A 428 -0.77 -8.97 -25.30
N GLN A 429 -0.66 -10.05 -26.10
CA GLN A 429 -1.42 -10.18 -27.35
C GLN A 429 -2.42 -11.35 -27.33
N LYS A 430 -1.97 -12.54 -26.91
CA LYS A 430 -2.84 -13.72 -26.74
C LYS A 430 -2.54 -14.42 -25.43
N ALA A 431 -3.58 -14.97 -24.81
CA ALA A 431 -3.44 -15.86 -23.66
C ALA A 431 -4.44 -17.01 -23.76
N LYS A 432 -3.97 -18.22 -23.43
CA LYS A 432 -4.79 -19.42 -23.34
C LYS A 432 -4.64 -19.96 -21.92
N VAL A 433 -5.76 -20.10 -21.21
CA VAL A 433 -5.81 -20.38 -19.76
C VAL A 433 -6.78 -21.50 -19.45
#